data_AF-A0A524Q1B0-F1
#
_entry.id   AF-A0A524Q1B0-F1
#
_cell.length_a   1.000
_cell.length_b   1.000
_cell.length_c   1.000
_cell.angle_alpha   90.00
_cell.angle_beta   90.00
_cell.angle_gamma   90.00
#
_symmetry.space_group_name_H-M   'P 1'
#
loop_
_entity.id
_entity.type
_entity.pdbx_description
1 polymer ?
#
loop_
_entity_poly.entity_id
_entity_poly.type
_entity_poly.pdbx_seq_one_letter_code
_entity_poly.pdbx_strand_id
1 'polypeptide(L)'
;MAKPVNQALAQHRYETARRLALHALNRDGESFELRVSLHEAYRRLGDYVNARETLTAASANNPDEPFTLAILLAEDYYELANEGHYRKSFEARAGLSIDEYMDKYRKLAIHALTDAERLVVTNTHRARLTEVEGRCGRHRWDFRKSTLEFPELAGTGSGAIRGSVNHADGTPAAGVRLVLGLEVPCIERDPATYVDAEMHHLPKVGAQRSVETCTDADGCFEFNELPEGKHEFIAACLDPLQDELGVHFLAHDLKVAKGAVLDLDLK
;
A
#
# COMPACT_ATOMS: atom_id res chain seq x y z
N MET A 1 -19.64 -14.13 11.95
CA MET A 1 -19.73 -12.69 11.65
C MET A 1 -18.38 -12.05 11.30
N ALA A 2 -17.38 -12.82 10.90
CA ALA A 2 -16.11 -12.26 10.40
C ALA A 2 -16.25 -11.53 9.05
N LYS A 3 -17.30 -11.82 8.25
CA LYS A 3 -17.48 -11.25 6.90
C LYS A 3 -17.48 -9.71 6.87
N PRO A 4 -18.26 -8.97 7.68
CA PRO A 4 -18.20 -7.50 7.70
C PRO A 4 -16.83 -6.94 8.14
N VAL A 5 -16.16 -7.61 9.09
CA VAL A 5 -14.82 -7.20 9.56
C VAL A 5 -13.80 -7.38 8.43
N ASN A 6 -13.78 -8.56 7.80
CA ASN A 6 -12.87 -8.87 6.70
C ASN A 6 -13.13 -8.00 5.47
N GLN A 7 -14.39 -7.64 5.22
CA GLN A 7 -14.74 -6.68 4.18
C GLN A 7 -14.18 -5.28 4.49
N ALA A 8 -14.31 -4.82 5.74
CA ALA A 8 -13.74 -3.54 6.15
C ALA A 8 -12.19 -3.55 6.07
N LEU A 9 -11.55 -4.66 6.44
CA LEU A 9 -10.10 -4.85 6.26
C LEU A 9 -9.68 -4.79 4.79
N ALA A 10 -10.40 -5.51 3.92
CA ALA A 10 -10.13 -5.52 2.47
C ALA A 10 -10.37 -4.15 1.80
N GLN A 11 -11.20 -3.29 2.42
CA GLN A 11 -11.44 -1.92 1.97
C GLN A 11 -10.52 -0.89 2.67
N HIS A 12 -9.50 -1.35 3.41
CA HIS A 12 -8.57 -0.51 4.17
C HIS A 12 -9.24 0.40 5.22
N ARG A 13 -10.42 0.02 5.71
CA ARG A 13 -11.19 0.75 6.74
C ARG A 13 -10.85 0.21 8.13
N TYR A 14 -9.59 0.27 8.53
CA TYR A 14 -9.07 -0.43 9.73
C TYR A 14 -9.75 -0.03 11.04
N GLU A 15 -10.04 1.26 11.25
CA GLU A 15 -10.77 1.71 12.44
C GLU A 15 -12.21 1.17 12.46
N THR A 16 -12.84 1.03 11.30
CA THR A 16 -14.17 0.41 11.18
C THR A 16 -14.08 -1.08 11.47
N ALA A 17 -13.07 -1.76 10.91
CA ALA A 17 -12.82 -3.17 11.19
C ALA A 17 -12.61 -3.43 12.69
N ARG A 18 -11.79 -2.62 13.36
CA ARG A 18 -11.55 -2.66 14.82
C ARG A 18 -12.86 -2.56 15.61
N ARG A 19 -13.68 -1.55 15.32
CA ARG A 19 -14.97 -1.34 16.02
C ARG A 19 -15.94 -2.50 15.80
N LEU A 20 -16.04 -2.98 14.56
CA LEU A 20 -16.91 -4.11 14.22
C LEU A 20 -16.46 -5.40 14.92
N ALA A 21 -15.15 -5.66 14.96
CA ALA A 21 -14.61 -6.84 15.62
C ALA A 21 -14.81 -6.79 17.14
N LEU A 22 -14.53 -5.66 17.80
CA LEU A 22 -14.80 -5.47 19.23
C LEU A 22 -16.28 -5.64 19.57
N HIS A 23 -17.17 -5.05 18.77
CA HIS A 23 -18.61 -5.21 18.96
C HIS A 23 -19.05 -6.68 18.80
N ALA A 24 -18.52 -7.38 17.80
CA ALA A 24 -18.84 -8.79 17.57
C ALA A 24 -18.35 -9.68 18.71
N LEU A 25 -17.12 -9.49 19.20
CA LEU A 25 -16.57 -10.24 20.34
C LEU A 25 -17.39 -10.01 21.62
N ASN A 26 -17.83 -8.77 21.87
CA ASN A 26 -18.65 -8.45 23.04
C ASN A 26 -20.05 -9.07 23.01
N ARG A 27 -20.64 -9.23 21.82
CA ARG A 27 -22.01 -9.73 21.69
C ARG A 27 -22.09 -11.24 21.51
N ASP A 28 -21.23 -11.78 20.64
CA ASP A 28 -21.34 -13.15 20.13
C ASP A 28 -20.37 -14.10 20.84
N GLY A 29 -19.49 -13.57 21.69
CA GLY A 29 -18.52 -14.34 22.47
C GLY A 29 -17.17 -14.51 21.79
N GLU A 30 -16.31 -15.29 22.43
CA GLU A 30 -14.94 -15.56 21.99
C GLU A 30 -14.90 -16.27 20.63
N SER A 31 -14.12 -15.74 19.69
CA SER A 31 -13.89 -16.34 18.38
C SER A 31 -12.46 -16.08 17.93
N PHE A 32 -11.72 -17.15 17.64
CA PHE A 32 -10.34 -17.06 17.15
C PHE A 32 -10.22 -16.21 15.89
N GLU A 33 -11.04 -16.50 14.87
CA GLU A 33 -11.04 -15.74 13.61
C GLU A 33 -11.28 -14.24 13.83
N LEU A 34 -12.23 -13.87 14.69
CA LEU A 34 -12.49 -12.46 15.01
C LEU A 34 -11.32 -11.80 15.73
N ARG A 35 -10.61 -12.54 16.59
CA ARG A 35 -9.39 -12.05 17.26
C ARG A 35 -8.24 -11.86 16.28
N VAL A 36 -8.06 -12.75 15.31
CA VAL A 36 -7.07 -12.58 14.24
C VAL A 36 -7.41 -11.36 13.38
N SER A 37 -8.68 -11.18 12.99
CA SER A 37 -9.09 -9.97 12.25
C SER A 37 -8.93 -8.68 13.07
N LEU A 38 -9.19 -8.72 14.39
CA LEU A 38 -8.97 -7.59 15.29
C LEU A 38 -7.48 -7.27 15.44
N HIS A 39 -6.64 -8.30 15.58
CA HIS A 39 -5.18 -8.18 15.59
C HIS A 39 -4.66 -7.48 14.33
N GLU A 40 -5.09 -7.92 13.14
CA GLU A 40 -4.73 -7.27 11.88
C GLU A 40 -5.17 -5.81 11.85
N ALA A 41 -6.39 -5.50 12.32
CA ALA A 41 -6.86 -4.13 12.41
C ALA A 41 -5.97 -3.26 13.32
N TYR A 42 -5.57 -3.77 14.48
CA TYR A 42 -4.64 -3.07 15.38
C TYR A 42 -3.26 -2.87 14.77
N ARG A 43 -2.69 -3.90 14.11
CA ARG A 43 -1.41 -3.79 13.40
C ARG A 43 -1.44 -2.66 12.38
N ARG A 44 -2.45 -2.62 11.51
CA ARG A 44 -2.59 -1.59 10.46
C ARG A 44 -2.81 -0.18 11.01
N LEU A 45 -3.30 -0.06 12.24
CA LEU A 45 -3.43 1.21 12.96
C LEU A 45 -2.14 1.59 13.72
N GLY A 46 -1.09 0.76 13.67
CA GLY A 46 0.16 0.96 14.41
C GLY A 46 0.05 0.68 15.92
N ASP A 47 -1.03 0.04 16.37
CA ASP A 47 -1.31 -0.22 17.78
C ASP A 47 -0.84 -1.64 18.17
N TYR A 48 0.48 -1.83 18.14
CA TYR A 48 1.11 -3.13 18.40
C TYR A 48 0.92 -3.63 19.83
N VAL A 49 0.63 -2.75 20.79
CA VAL A 49 0.32 -3.17 22.17
C VAL A 49 -0.99 -3.95 22.19
N ASN A 50 -2.06 -3.35 21.69
CA ASN A 50 -3.37 -4.00 21.64
C ASN A 50 -3.39 -5.19 20.65
N ALA A 51 -2.59 -5.13 19.59
CA ALA A 51 -2.42 -6.27 18.67
C ALA A 51 -1.92 -7.52 19.43
N ARG A 52 -0.83 -7.41 20.19
CA ARG A 52 -0.27 -8.54 20.96
C ARG A 52 -1.17 -9.00 22.10
N GLU A 53 -1.82 -8.07 22.80
CA GLU A 53 -2.80 -8.41 23.84
C GLU A 53 -3.95 -9.23 23.24
N THR A 54 -4.40 -8.88 22.03
CA THR A 54 -5.43 -9.63 21.30
C THR A 54 -4.99 -11.06 20.99
N LEU A 55 -3.74 -11.28 20.54
CA LEU A 55 -3.19 -12.62 20.30
C LEU A 55 -2.99 -13.41 21.59
N THR A 56 -2.57 -12.75 22.68
CA THR A 56 -2.37 -13.38 23.99
C THR A 56 -3.71 -13.88 24.54
N ALA A 57 -4.77 -13.07 24.44
CA ALA A 57 -6.12 -13.48 24.77
C ALA A 57 -6.66 -14.59 23.84
N ALA A 58 -6.31 -14.56 22.55
CA ALA A 58 -6.67 -15.61 21.60
C ALA A 58 -6.05 -16.97 21.99
N SER A 59 -4.77 -16.96 22.37
CA SER A 59 -4.03 -18.15 22.82
C SER A 59 -4.63 -18.82 24.04
N ALA A 60 -5.04 -18.03 25.04
CA ALA A 60 -5.66 -18.55 26.26
C ALA A 60 -6.99 -19.29 25.99
N ASN A 61 -7.74 -18.85 24.97
CA ASN A 61 -9.10 -19.33 24.71
C ASN A 61 -9.20 -20.31 23.54
N ASN A 62 -8.17 -20.45 22.70
CA ASN A 62 -8.20 -21.27 21.50
C ASN A 62 -6.86 -22.04 21.34
N PRO A 63 -6.65 -23.10 22.13
CA PRO A 63 -5.40 -23.86 22.11
C PRO A 63 -5.17 -24.66 20.82
N ASP A 64 -6.20 -24.77 19.96
CA ASP A 64 -6.17 -25.58 18.73
C ASP A 64 -5.49 -24.89 17.55
N GLU A 65 -5.18 -23.59 17.66
CA GLU A 65 -4.54 -22.79 16.61
C GLU A 65 -3.11 -22.30 16.97
N PRO A 66 -2.24 -23.15 17.55
CA PRO A 66 -0.96 -22.69 18.11
C PRO A 66 0.02 -22.26 17.02
N PHE A 67 -0.05 -22.86 15.83
CA PHE A 67 0.80 -22.50 14.69
C PHE A 67 0.52 -21.07 14.22
N THR A 68 -0.75 -20.75 13.99
CA THR A 68 -1.19 -19.42 13.53
C THR A 68 -0.77 -18.33 14.51
N LEU A 69 -0.94 -18.57 15.82
CA LEU A 69 -0.52 -17.65 16.88
C LEU A 69 0.99 -17.43 16.90
N ALA A 70 1.79 -18.50 16.82
CA ALA A 70 3.25 -18.40 16.81
C ALA A 70 3.75 -17.60 15.61
N ILE A 71 3.16 -17.79 14.42
CA ILE A 71 3.49 -17.02 13.23
C ILE A 71 3.15 -15.53 13.39
N LEU A 72 1.96 -15.20 13.87
CA LEU A 72 1.55 -13.80 14.04
C LEU A 72 2.41 -13.08 15.08
N LEU A 73 2.78 -13.75 16.18
CA LEU A 73 3.71 -13.21 17.17
C LEU A 73 5.11 -13.00 16.60
N ALA A 74 5.61 -13.94 15.79
CA ALA A 74 6.90 -13.80 15.13
C ALA A 74 6.93 -12.54 14.23
N GLU A 75 5.88 -12.31 13.45
CA GLU A 75 5.76 -11.12 12.60
C GLU A 75 5.69 -9.83 13.42
N ASP A 76 4.90 -9.80 14.50
CA ASP A 76 4.79 -8.62 15.37
C ASP A 76 6.12 -8.28 16.03
N TYR A 77 6.82 -9.28 16.58
CA TYR A 77 8.13 -9.06 17.20
C TYR A 77 9.18 -8.64 16.18
N TYR A 78 9.11 -9.17 14.96
CA TYR A 78 10.00 -8.75 13.90
C TYR A 78 9.78 -7.28 13.52
N GLU A 79 8.52 -6.86 13.38
CA GLU A 79 8.17 -5.47 13.06
C GLU A 79 8.60 -4.51 14.18
N LEU A 80 8.39 -4.92 15.44
CA LEU A 80 8.83 -4.18 16.62
C LEU A 80 10.35 -4.08 16.74
N ALA A 81 11.13 -4.95 16.11
CA ALA A 81 12.60 -4.91 16.10
C ALA A 81 13.18 -3.83 15.16
N ASN A 82 12.54 -2.65 15.17
CA ASN A 82 12.88 -1.45 14.43
C ASN A 82 13.03 -0.25 15.39
N GLU A 83 13.96 0.64 15.08
CA GLU A 83 14.27 1.88 15.81
C GLU A 83 13.04 2.79 15.97
N GLY A 84 12.16 2.80 14.98
CA GLY A 84 10.93 3.58 14.99
C GLY A 84 10.02 3.33 16.19
N HIS A 85 9.89 2.06 16.58
CA HIS A 85 9.02 1.65 17.69
C HIS A 85 9.69 1.86 19.05
N TYR A 86 11.02 1.94 19.10
CA TYR A 86 11.76 2.09 20.35
C TYR A 86 11.42 3.39 21.09
N ARG A 87 11.41 4.56 20.43
CA ARG A 87 11.31 5.87 21.11
C ARG A 87 10.07 6.05 21.99
N LYS A 88 8.96 5.40 21.64
CA LYS A 88 7.69 5.47 22.39
C LYS A 88 7.41 4.21 23.22
N SER A 89 8.29 3.22 23.16
CA SER A 89 8.15 1.93 23.83
C SER A 89 8.22 2.05 25.35
N PHE A 90 7.69 1.04 26.04
CA PHE A 90 7.86 0.90 27.48
C PHE A 90 9.34 0.67 27.83
N GLU A 91 10.06 -0.08 27.01
CA GLU A 91 11.47 -0.41 27.15
C GLU A 91 12.37 0.82 27.16
N ALA A 92 12.13 1.78 26.27
CA ALA A 92 12.85 3.06 26.28
C ALA A 92 12.61 3.84 27.58
N ARG A 93 11.35 3.85 28.08
CA ARG A 93 11.02 4.47 29.37
C ARG A 93 11.64 3.73 30.56
N ALA A 94 11.83 2.43 30.43
CA ALA A 94 12.51 1.58 31.40
C ALA A 94 14.05 1.67 31.32
N GLY A 95 14.59 2.46 30.38
CA GLY A 95 16.03 2.73 30.26
C GLY A 95 16.82 1.70 29.46
N LEU A 96 16.16 0.80 28.71
CA LEU A 96 16.86 -0.04 27.75
C LEU A 96 17.44 0.84 26.64
N SER A 97 18.63 0.53 26.16
CA SER A 97 19.16 1.10 24.93
C SER A 97 18.41 0.58 23.70
N ILE A 98 18.58 1.28 22.57
CA ILE A 98 17.99 0.87 21.29
C ILE A 98 18.49 -0.51 20.85
N ASP A 99 19.78 -0.81 21.06
CA ASP A 99 20.38 -2.10 20.72
C ASP A 99 19.78 -3.24 21.57
N GLU A 100 19.62 -3.01 22.87
CA GLU A 100 18.99 -3.99 23.78
C GLU A 100 17.51 -4.22 23.44
N TYR A 101 16.79 -3.16 23.07
CA TYR A 101 15.42 -3.25 22.59
C TYR A 101 15.32 -4.09 21.32
N MET A 102 16.14 -3.79 20.30
CA MET A 102 16.12 -4.52 19.04
C MET A 102 16.56 -5.97 19.22
N ASP A 103 17.59 -6.23 20.02
CA ASP A 103 18.04 -7.60 20.33
C ASP A 103 16.96 -8.40 21.06
N LYS A 104 16.27 -7.79 22.04
CA LYS A 104 15.12 -8.41 22.72
C LYS A 104 14.05 -8.86 21.73
N TYR A 105 13.58 -7.96 20.86
CA TYR A 105 12.50 -8.26 19.94
C TYR A 105 12.92 -9.23 18.83
N ARG A 106 14.18 -9.19 18.37
CA ARG A 106 14.73 -10.21 17.47
C ARG A 106 14.76 -11.60 18.10
N LYS A 107 15.22 -11.71 19.35
CA LYS A 107 15.23 -12.99 20.08
C LYS A 107 13.82 -13.54 20.26
N LEU A 108 12.85 -12.68 20.59
CA LEU A 108 11.43 -13.07 20.68
C LEU A 108 10.87 -13.54 19.33
N ALA A 109 11.19 -12.84 18.23
CA ALA A 109 10.78 -13.25 16.89
C ALA A 109 11.36 -14.63 16.50
N ILE A 110 12.67 -14.83 16.73
CA ILE A 110 13.35 -16.12 16.47
C ILE A 110 12.74 -17.24 17.32
N HIS A 111 12.43 -16.96 18.58
CA HIS A 111 11.80 -17.94 19.46
C HIS A 111 10.41 -18.34 18.94
N ALA A 112 9.59 -17.36 18.56
CA ALA A 112 8.26 -17.60 18.00
C ALA A 112 8.32 -18.36 16.66
N LEU A 113 9.30 -18.08 15.79
CA LEU A 113 9.53 -18.85 14.56
C LEU A 113 9.92 -20.30 14.87
N THR A 114 10.79 -20.51 15.85
CA THR A 114 11.20 -21.84 16.30
C THR A 114 10.01 -22.64 16.83
N ASP A 115 9.11 -21.98 17.57
CA ASP A 115 7.88 -22.62 18.05
C ASP A 115 6.92 -22.92 16.90
N ALA A 116 6.76 -22.01 15.94
CA ALA A 116 5.97 -22.26 14.73
C ALA A 116 6.50 -23.43 13.92
N GLU A 117 7.83 -23.57 13.77
CA GLU A 117 8.48 -24.69 13.08
C GLU A 117 8.11 -26.05 13.69
N ARG A 118 8.10 -26.13 15.03
CA ARG A 118 7.69 -27.35 15.76
C ARG A 118 6.22 -27.71 15.56
N LEU A 119 5.39 -26.74 15.20
CA LEU A 119 3.94 -26.87 15.02
C LEU A 119 3.52 -27.08 13.56
N VAL A 120 4.47 -27.20 12.63
CA VAL A 120 4.19 -27.45 11.20
C VAL A 120 3.64 -28.87 11.02
N VAL A 121 2.36 -28.97 10.67
CA VAL A 121 1.66 -30.24 10.42
C VAL A 121 1.18 -30.40 8.98
N THR A 122 1.06 -29.31 8.22
CA THR A 122 0.59 -29.32 6.83
C THR A 122 1.57 -28.64 5.88
N ASN A 123 1.42 -28.92 4.58
CA ASN A 123 2.17 -28.20 3.54
C ASN A 123 1.83 -26.70 3.51
N THR A 124 0.59 -26.33 3.86
CA THR A 124 0.17 -24.92 3.99
C THR A 124 0.92 -24.24 5.14
N HIS A 125 1.08 -24.89 6.29
CA HIS A 125 1.89 -24.36 7.39
C HIS A 125 3.34 -24.16 6.96
N ARG A 126 3.91 -25.15 6.27
CA ARG A 126 5.29 -25.06 5.76
C ARG A 126 5.48 -23.89 4.80
N ALA A 127 4.57 -23.72 3.84
CA ALA A 127 4.61 -22.62 2.90
C ALA A 127 4.53 -21.26 3.62
N ARG A 128 3.63 -21.13 4.60
CA ARG A 128 3.49 -19.91 5.40
C ARG A 128 4.73 -19.62 6.26
N LEU A 129 5.30 -20.64 6.91
CA LEU A 129 6.54 -20.48 7.68
C LEU A 129 7.68 -19.98 6.80
N THR A 130 7.91 -20.61 5.65
CA THR A 130 8.97 -20.19 4.70
C THR A 130 8.76 -18.76 4.20
N GLU A 131 7.51 -18.34 3.96
CA GLU A 131 7.21 -16.96 3.58
C GLU A 131 7.60 -15.97 4.69
N VAL A 132 7.26 -16.28 5.94
CA VAL A 132 7.53 -15.43 7.11
C VAL A 132 9.03 -15.41 7.40
N GLU A 133 9.71 -16.56 7.41
CA GLU A 133 11.17 -16.64 7.53
C GLU A 133 11.87 -15.88 6.41
N GLY A 134 11.34 -15.94 5.18
CA GLY A 134 11.85 -15.15 4.07
C GLY A 134 11.76 -13.65 4.33
N ARG A 135 10.65 -13.17 4.92
CA ARG A 135 10.50 -11.75 5.31
C ARG A 135 11.38 -11.39 6.50
N CYS A 136 11.34 -12.19 7.56
CA CYS A 136 12.12 -11.96 8.78
C CYS A 136 13.64 -12.08 8.55
N GLY A 137 14.06 -12.97 7.65
CA GLY A 137 15.47 -13.23 7.32
C GLY A 137 16.07 -12.31 6.25
N ARG A 138 15.26 -11.65 5.41
CA ARG A 138 15.75 -10.82 4.30
C ARG A 138 16.22 -9.42 4.68
N HIS A 139 16.05 -8.94 5.91
CA HIS A 139 16.76 -7.74 6.37
C HIS A 139 18.11 -8.05 7.04
N ARG A 140 19.05 -8.57 6.24
CA ARG A 140 20.34 -7.87 6.21
C ARG A 140 19.99 -6.43 5.80
N TRP A 141 20.37 -5.46 6.62
CA TRP A 141 20.07 -4.02 6.52
C TRP A 141 20.63 -3.33 5.25
N ASP A 142 20.47 -3.95 4.09
CA ASP A 142 20.72 -3.36 2.79
C ASP A 142 19.46 -2.62 2.35
N PHE A 143 19.22 -1.44 2.96
CA PHE A 143 18.30 -0.43 2.42
C PHE A 143 18.67 -0.01 0.98
N ARG A 144 19.81 -0.47 0.44
CA ARG A 144 20.35 -0.09 -0.86
C ARG A 144 19.95 -0.97 -2.04
N LYS A 145 19.27 -2.12 -1.86
CA LYS A 145 19.04 -3.05 -2.99
C LYS A 145 17.72 -3.84 -2.96
N SER A 146 16.61 -3.25 -2.50
CA SER A 146 15.32 -3.73 -3.02
C SER A 146 15.11 -3.07 -4.39
N THR A 147 15.61 -3.66 -5.46
CA THR A 147 15.00 -3.48 -6.78
C THR A 147 13.63 -4.13 -6.66
N LEU A 148 12.66 -3.39 -6.12
CA LEU A 148 11.27 -3.78 -6.26
C LEU A 148 10.99 -3.65 -7.74
N GLU A 149 10.81 -4.80 -8.38
CA GLU A 149 10.20 -4.88 -9.68
C GLU A 149 8.78 -4.34 -9.48
N PHE A 150 8.57 -3.09 -9.89
CA PHE A 150 7.21 -2.62 -10.12
C PHE A 150 6.64 -3.58 -11.15
N PRO A 151 5.42 -4.11 -10.94
CA PRO A 151 4.75 -4.79 -12.04
C PRO A 151 4.79 -3.81 -13.21
N GLU A 152 5.35 -4.24 -14.35
CA GLU A 152 5.18 -3.50 -15.59
C GLU A 152 3.69 -3.18 -15.68
N LEU A 153 3.33 -1.94 -16.03
CA LEU A 153 1.95 -1.54 -16.27
C LEU A 153 1.35 -2.53 -17.28
N ALA A 154 0.72 -3.57 -16.74
CA ALA A 154 0.28 -4.74 -17.48
C ALA A 154 -1.09 -4.45 -18.06
N GLY A 155 -1.13 -3.50 -19.00
CA GLY A 155 -2.28 -3.24 -19.83
C GLY A 155 -2.00 -3.75 -21.24
N THR A 156 -2.24 -5.04 -21.51
CA THR A 156 -2.24 -5.58 -22.89
C THR A 156 -3.47 -5.14 -23.69
N GLY A 157 -4.18 -4.12 -23.21
CA GLY A 157 -5.31 -3.49 -23.87
C GLY A 157 -4.94 -2.07 -24.27
N SER A 158 -4.93 -1.81 -25.57
CA SER A 158 -4.81 -0.47 -26.15
C SER A 158 -6.18 0.21 -26.13
N GLY A 159 -6.36 1.21 -25.28
CA GLY A 159 -7.42 2.21 -25.41
C GLY A 159 -6.91 3.45 -26.15
N ALA A 160 -7.80 4.41 -26.40
CA ALA A 160 -7.44 5.69 -26.98
C ALA A 160 -8.17 6.85 -26.28
N ILE A 161 -7.54 8.03 -26.28
CA ILE A 161 -8.19 9.29 -25.90
C ILE A 161 -8.11 10.21 -27.12
N ARG A 162 -9.23 10.78 -27.52
CA ARG A 162 -9.27 11.83 -28.55
C ARG A 162 -10.09 13.00 -28.08
N GLY A 163 -9.88 14.15 -28.68
CA GLY A 163 -10.63 15.33 -28.31
C GLY A 163 -10.23 16.58 -29.07
N SER A 164 -10.80 17.70 -28.65
CA SER A 164 -10.46 19.04 -29.12
C SER A 164 -9.95 19.89 -27.97
N VAL A 165 -9.03 20.80 -28.28
CA VAL A 165 -8.59 21.87 -27.38
C VAL A 165 -8.92 23.21 -28.05
N ASN A 166 -9.66 24.05 -27.33
CA ASN A 166 -10.00 25.39 -27.78
C ASN A 166 -9.45 26.43 -26.82
N HIS A 167 -9.05 27.59 -27.33
CA HIS A 167 -8.78 28.77 -26.52
C HIS A 167 -10.07 29.25 -25.84
N ALA A 168 -9.93 30.11 -24.82
CA ALA A 168 -11.07 30.66 -24.07
C ALA A 168 -12.08 31.44 -24.93
N ASP A 169 -11.63 31.96 -26.09
CA ASP A 169 -12.47 32.65 -27.07
C ASP A 169 -13.23 31.70 -28.02
N GLY A 170 -13.01 30.38 -27.87
CA GLY A 170 -13.63 29.34 -28.69
C GLY A 170 -12.89 29.04 -29.99
N THR A 171 -11.74 29.66 -30.24
CA THR A 171 -10.91 29.33 -31.41
C THR A 171 -10.11 28.05 -31.17
N PRO A 172 -9.86 27.22 -32.20
CA PRO A 172 -9.06 26.01 -32.03
C PRO A 172 -7.61 26.31 -31.64
N ALA A 173 -7.12 25.59 -30.63
CA ALA A 173 -5.74 25.71 -30.17
C ALA A 173 -4.84 24.76 -30.98
N ALA A 174 -4.30 25.24 -32.10
CA ALA A 174 -3.51 24.44 -33.04
C ALA A 174 -2.02 24.34 -32.68
N GLY A 175 -1.39 23.19 -32.96
CA GLY A 175 0.04 22.97 -32.77
C GLY A 175 0.49 22.92 -31.30
N VAL A 176 -0.45 22.78 -30.37
CA VAL A 176 -0.19 22.72 -28.94
C VAL A 176 0.30 21.32 -28.57
N ARG A 177 1.43 21.24 -27.89
CA ARG A 177 1.96 19.96 -27.38
C ARG A 177 1.17 19.55 -26.14
N LEU A 178 0.59 18.36 -26.19
CA LEU A 178 -0.16 17.76 -25.09
C LEU A 178 0.62 16.59 -24.51
N VAL A 179 0.63 16.52 -23.17
CA VAL A 179 1.28 15.45 -22.40
C VAL A 179 0.21 14.76 -21.54
N LEU A 180 0.05 13.46 -21.75
CA LEU A 180 -0.75 12.58 -20.89
C LEU A 180 0.17 11.95 -19.83
N GLY A 181 -0.08 12.24 -18.56
CA GLY A 181 0.56 11.57 -17.44
C GLY A 181 -0.04 10.19 -17.22
N LEU A 182 0.75 9.13 -17.45
CA LEU A 182 0.32 7.77 -17.16
C LEU A 182 0.32 7.50 -15.65
N GLU A 183 -0.47 6.51 -15.25
CA GLU A 183 -0.55 6.09 -13.85
C GLU A 183 0.84 5.76 -13.32
N VAL A 184 1.23 6.40 -12.22
CA VAL A 184 2.45 6.03 -11.54
C VAL A 184 2.13 4.88 -10.60
N PRO A 185 2.72 3.69 -10.78
CA PRO A 185 2.52 2.62 -9.83
C PRO A 185 3.11 3.07 -8.50
N CYS A 186 2.24 3.31 -7.52
CA CYS A 186 2.62 3.60 -6.15
C CYS A 186 2.35 2.34 -5.34
N ILE A 187 3.39 1.79 -4.72
CA ILE A 187 3.18 0.72 -3.74
C ILE A 187 2.70 1.41 -2.47
N GLU A 188 1.39 1.35 -2.20
CA GLU A 188 0.83 1.72 -0.91
C GLU A 188 1.55 0.92 0.17
N ARG A 189 2.32 1.60 1.03
CA ARG A 189 2.94 0.98 2.19
C ARG A 189 1.92 0.85 3.31
N ASP A 190 2.15 -0.14 4.17
CA ASP A 190 1.38 -0.37 5.39
C ASP A 190 1.21 0.96 6.17
N PRO A 191 -0.03 1.41 6.44
CA PRO A 191 -0.26 2.64 7.18
C PRO A 191 0.37 2.67 8.58
N ALA A 192 0.67 1.49 9.16
CA ALA A 192 1.44 1.40 10.39
C ALA A 192 2.86 1.99 10.26
N THR A 193 3.40 2.13 9.05
CA THR A 193 4.70 2.76 8.82
C THR A 193 4.68 4.28 8.94
N TYR A 194 3.49 4.92 8.90
CA TYR A 194 3.35 6.37 9.11
C TYR A 194 3.62 6.81 10.55
N VAL A 195 3.60 5.88 11.52
CA VAL A 195 3.89 6.17 12.94
C VAL A 195 5.35 5.95 13.32
N ASP A 196 6.20 5.49 12.39
CA ASP A 196 7.65 5.39 12.58
C ASP A 196 8.24 6.81 12.74
N ALA A 197 9.04 7.00 13.79
CA ALA A 197 9.65 8.29 14.13
C ALA A 197 10.82 8.66 13.20
N GLU A 198 11.34 7.72 12.42
CA GLU A 198 12.28 8.00 11.34
C GLU A 198 11.50 8.45 10.10
N MET A 199 11.15 9.75 10.10
CA MET A 199 10.39 10.45 9.06
C MET A 199 11.09 10.48 7.69
N HIS A 200 11.29 9.34 7.07
CA HIS A 200 11.53 9.22 5.65
C HIS A 200 10.33 8.52 5.03
N HIS A 201 9.22 9.27 4.95
CA HIS A 201 8.13 8.93 4.03
C HIS A 201 8.69 9.06 2.61
N LEU A 202 9.35 8.00 2.16
CA LEU A 202 9.81 7.81 0.80
C LEU A 202 8.85 6.77 0.19
N PRO A 203 7.65 7.19 -0.27
CA PRO A 203 6.79 6.29 -1.00
C PRO A 203 7.62 5.79 -2.17
N LYS A 204 7.58 4.48 -2.41
CA LYS A 204 8.24 3.91 -3.58
C LYS A 204 7.34 4.20 -4.77
N VAL A 205 7.54 5.39 -5.31
CA VAL A 205 6.90 5.90 -6.50
C VAL A 205 7.62 5.30 -7.70
N GLY A 206 6.89 4.63 -8.59
CA GLY A 206 7.45 4.13 -9.84
C GLY A 206 7.95 5.26 -10.73
N ALA A 207 8.58 4.91 -11.85
CA ALA A 207 8.97 5.92 -12.84
C ALA A 207 7.71 6.63 -13.39
N GLN A 208 7.69 7.96 -13.35
CA GLN A 208 6.71 8.74 -14.10
C GLN A 208 6.86 8.40 -15.58
N ARG A 209 5.77 8.00 -16.22
CA ARG A 209 5.71 7.81 -17.67
C ARG A 209 4.70 8.79 -18.26
N SER A 210 4.95 9.20 -19.49
CA SER A 210 4.06 10.07 -20.24
C SER A 210 3.98 9.63 -21.70
N VAL A 211 2.87 10.00 -22.33
CA VAL A 211 2.69 9.95 -23.78
C VAL A 211 2.43 11.37 -24.26
N GLU A 212 2.97 11.72 -25.42
CA GLU A 212 2.85 13.06 -25.99
C GLU A 212 2.16 13.02 -27.35
N THR A 213 1.40 14.06 -27.66
CA THR A 213 0.79 14.30 -28.97
C THR A 213 0.73 15.81 -29.22
N CYS A 214 0.32 16.22 -30.41
CA CYS A 214 0.09 17.63 -30.73
C CYS A 214 -1.31 17.82 -31.29
N THR A 215 -1.92 18.96 -31.02
CA THR A 215 -3.17 19.34 -31.68
C THR A 215 -2.94 19.70 -33.15
N ASP A 216 -3.88 19.34 -34.00
CA ASP A 216 -3.87 19.70 -35.43
C ASP A 216 -4.39 21.13 -35.66
N ALA A 217 -4.58 21.50 -36.94
CA ALA A 217 -5.06 22.84 -37.32
C ALA A 217 -6.47 23.17 -36.81
N ASP A 218 -7.28 22.14 -36.55
CA ASP A 218 -8.64 22.24 -36.02
C ASP A 218 -8.67 22.03 -34.50
N GLY A 219 -7.50 22.04 -33.84
CA GLY A 219 -7.37 21.86 -32.39
C GLY A 219 -7.63 20.43 -31.92
N CYS A 220 -7.74 19.45 -32.83
CA CYS A 220 -8.02 18.06 -32.49
C CYS A 220 -6.74 17.31 -32.11
N PHE A 221 -6.84 16.37 -31.18
CA PHE A 221 -5.73 15.52 -30.75
C PHE A 221 -6.17 14.07 -30.56
N GLU A 222 -5.19 13.17 -30.62
CA GLU A 222 -5.38 11.76 -30.31
C GLU A 222 -4.15 11.18 -29.59
N PHE A 223 -4.42 10.39 -28.54
CA PHE A 223 -3.50 9.50 -27.87
C PHE A 223 -3.93 8.06 -28.14
N ASN A 224 -3.05 7.29 -28.78
CA ASN A 224 -3.30 5.90 -29.15
C ASN A 224 -2.51 4.93 -28.27
N GLU A 225 -2.89 3.66 -28.29
CA GLU A 225 -2.18 2.56 -27.62
C GLU A 225 -2.00 2.77 -26.10
N LEU A 226 -2.98 3.39 -25.45
CA LEU A 226 -2.93 3.66 -24.02
C LEU A 226 -3.23 2.41 -23.20
N PRO A 227 -2.48 2.16 -22.10
CA PRO A 227 -2.80 1.06 -21.20
C PRO A 227 -4.16 1.29 -20.53
N GLU A 228 -4.93 0.23 -20.38
CA GLU A 228 -6.14 0.27 -19.54
C GLU A 228 -5.80 0.72 -18.12
N GLY A 229 -6.58 1.66 -17.57
CA GLY A 229 -6.37 2.15 -16.21
C GLY A 229 -6.81 3.58 -15.99
N LYS A 230 -6.35 4.14 -14.87
CA LYS A 230 -6.60 5.53 -14.49
C LYS A 230 -5.37 6.36 -14.82
N HIS A 231 -5.50 7.35 -15.70
CA HIS A 231 -4.44 8.29 -16.01
C HIS A 231 -4.61 9.58 -15.21
N GLU A 232 -3.48 10.19 -14.84
CA GLU A 232 -3.49 11.26 -13.84
C GLU A 232 -3.97 12.58 -14.44
N PHE A 233 -3.42 12.97 -15.60
CA PHE A 233 -3.71 14.28 -16.19
C PHE A 233 -3.42 14.35 -17.70
N ILE A 234 -4.06 15.31 -18.37
CA ILE A 234 -3.61 15.87 -19.65
C ILE A 234 -3.17 17.31 -19.40
N ALA A 235 -1.97 17.67 -19.87
CA ALA A 235 -1.44 19.02 -19.78
C ALA A 235 -1.00 19.54 -21.16
N ALA A 236 -1.34 20.79 -21.46
CA ALA A 236 -0.77 21.54 -22.56
C ALA A 236 0.56 22.17 -22.14
N CYS A 237 1.60 21.94 -22.93
CA CYS A 237 2.87 22.63 -22.78
C CYS A 237 2.88 23.85 -23.69
N LEU A 238 2.92 25.02 -23.07
CA LEU A 238 2.86 26.32 -23.70
C LEU A 238 4.28 26.90 -23.83
N ASP A 239 4.46 27.87 -24.73
CA ASP A 239 5.77 28.51 -24.90
C ASP A 239 5.98 29.51 -23.75
N PRO A 240 6.94 29.28 -22.84
CA PRO A 240 7.15 30.17 -21.70
C PRO A 240 7.63 31.58 -22.10
N LEU A 241 8.00 31.80 -23.37
CA LEU A 241 8.32 33.13 -23.89
C LEU A 241 7.07 33.91 -24.34
N GLN A 242 5.96 33.22 -24.61
CA GLN A 242 4.71 33.81 -25.08
C GLN A 242 3.63 33.77 -23.99
N ASP A 243 3.68 32.76 -23.12
CA ASP A 243 2.68 32.47 -22.10
C ASP A 243 3.25 32.63 -20.69
N GLU A 244 2.42 33.17 -19.78
CA GLU A 244 2.80 33.41 -18.38
C GLU A 244 3.06 32.08 -17.62
N LEU A 245 2.41 31.00 -18.04
CA LEU A 245 2.56 29.66 -17.49
C LEU A 245 2.98 28.69 -18.61
N GLY A 246 4.15 28.06 -18.47
CA GLY A 246 4.64 27.09 -19.46
C GLY A 246 3.86 25.77 -19.51
N VAL A 247 2.94 25.52 -18.56
CA VAL A 247 2.11 24.30 -18.51
C VAL A 247 0.71 24.64 -18.01
N HIS A 248 -0.31 24.18 -18.73
CA HIS A 248 -1.72 24.25 -18.35
C HIS A 248 -2.32 22.85 -18.24
N PHE A 249 -2.91 22.50 -17.09
CA PHE A 249 -3.61 21.22 -16.89
C PHE A 249 -5.05 21.32 -17.39
N LEU A 250 -5.42 20.45 -18.33
CA LEU A 250 -6.71 20.50 -19.03
C LEU A 250 -7.71 19.47 -18.49
N ALA A 251 -7.22 18.31 -18.01
CA ALA A 251 -8.06 17.26 -17.46
C ALA A 251 -7.31 16.43 -16.42
N HIS A 252 -8.05 15.79 -15.52
CA HIS A 252 -7.54 14.88 -14.49
C HIS A 252 -8.41 13.64 -14.33
N ASP A 253 -7.88 12.61 -13.66
CA ASP A 253 -8.61 11.38 -13.29
C ASP A 253 -9.28 10.64 -14.47
N LEU A 254 -8.57 10.56 -15.59
CA LEU A 254 -9.08 9.98 -16.83
C LEU A 254 -9.12 8.45 -16.73
N LYS A 255 -10.23 7.83 -17.11
CA LYS A 255 -10.36 6.36 -17.11
C LYS A 255 -10.44 5.84 -18.53
N VAL A 256 -9.48 5.02 -18.91
CA VAL A 256 -9.44 4.38 -20.22
C VAL A 256 -9.68 2.89 -20.05
N ALA A 257 -10.76 2.40 -20.66
CA ALA A 257 -11.05 0.97 -20.72
C ALA A 257 -10.40 0.33 -21.95
N LYS A 258 -10.10 -0.97 -21.87
CA LYS A 258 -9.52 -1.71 -22.99
C LYS A 258 -10.38 -1.62 -24.27
N GLY A 259 -9.77 -1.19 -25.37
CA GLY A 259 -10.42 -1.05 -26.68
C GLY A 259 -11.47 0.06 -26.75
N ALA A 260 -11.60 0.88 -25.72
CA ALA A 260 -12.50 2.03 -25.71
C ALA A 260 -11.78 3.29 -26.19
N VAL A 261 -12.57 4.21 -26.76
CA VAL A 261 -12.14 5.56 -27.09
C VAL A 261 -12.83 6.52 -26.13
N LEU A 262 -12.05 7.32 -25.40
CA LEU A 262 -12.55 8.39 -24.55
C LEU A 262 -12.51 9.70 -25.33
N ASP A 263 -13.69 10.29 -25.54
CA ASP A 263 -13.87 11.57 -26.21
C ASP A 263 -13.88 12.72 -25.17
N LEU A 264 -13.05 13.75 -25.41
CA LEU A 264 -12.91 14.92 -24.54
C LEU A 264 -13.08 16.23 -25.33
N ASP A 265 -13.66 17.24 -24.70
CA ASP A 265 -13.66 18.62 -25.21
C ASP A 265 -13.04 19.52 -24.12
N LEU A 266 -11.86 20.05 -24.41
CA LEU A 266 -10.97 20.72 -23.47
C LEU A 266 -10.87 22.23 -23.78
N LYS A 267 -10.68 23.03 -22.73
CA LYS A 267 -10.58 24.49 -22.79
C LYS A 267 -9.42 25.00 -21.95
#